data_AF-A0A9X2AE38-F1
#
_entry.id   AF-A0A9X2AE38-F1
#
_cell.length_a   1.000
_cell.length_b   1.000
_cell.length_c   1.000
_cell.angle_alpha   90.00
_cell.angle_beta   90.00
_cell.angle_gamma   90.00
#
_symmetry.space_group_name_H-M   'P 1'
#
loop_
_entity.id
_entity.type
_entity.pdbx_description
1 polymer ?
#
loop_
_entity_poly.entity_id
_entity_poly.type
_entity_poly.pdbx_seq_one_letter_code
_entity_poly.pdbx_strand_id
1 'polypeptide(L)'
;MQTATTWRGSDEVFFELLTKLIFCAGFSKTVVNHRWSAFRQAFCAFQIGEVMTFDEVVIESLLSRESGIIRNARKVQATVVNARICSELVLQYGSLQQFVDAVCSLEAAAGQTMLRKTFALVGESTARSIWRELQGDLLL
;
A
#
# COMPACT_ATOMS: atom_id res chain seq x y z
N MET A 1 4.43 -7.32 -29.88
CA MET A 1 4.85 -6.58 -28.67
C MET A 1 3.58 -6.13 -27.97
N GLN A 2 3.17 -6.83 -26.91
CA GLN A 2 2.01 -6.40 -26.12
C GLN A 2 2.45 -5.18 -25.32
N THR A 3 1.86 -4.02 -25.60
CA THR A 3 1.99 -2.84 -24.75
C THR A 3 1.24 -3.16 -23.46
N ALA A 4 1.97 -3.67 -22.47
CA ALA A 4 1.41 -3.96 -21.15
C ALA A 4 0.77 -2.69 -20.61
N THR A 5 -0.49 -2.79 -20.22
CA THR A 5 -1.23 -1.70 -19.57
C THR A 5 -0.65 -1.55 -18.16
N THR A 6 0.41 -0.76 -18.02
CA THR A 6 1.00 -0.48 -16.70
C THR A 6 0.05 0.40 -15.90
N TRP A 7 -0.10 0.11 -14.60
CA TRP A 7 -0.77 0.97 -13.64
C TRP A 7 -0.41 2.45 -13.83
N ARG A 8 -1.41 3.33 -13.69
CA ARG A 8 -1.26 4.78 -13.78
C ARG A 8 -1.92 5.43 -12.58
N GLY A 9 -1.13 6.07 -11.72
CA GLY A 9 -1.65 6.79 -10.55
C GLY A 9 -0.62 7.70 -9.90
N SER A 10 -1.05 8.53 -8.95
CA SER A 10 -0.14 9.31 -8.11
C SER A 10 0.51 8.44 -7.02
N ASP A 11 1.53 8.96 -6.36
CA ASP A 11 2.22 8.26 -5.29
C ASP A 11 1.27 7.93 -4.13
N GLU A 12 0.35 8.83 -3.80
CA GLU A 12 -0.70 8.63 -2.79
C GLU A 12 -1.67 7.52 -3.20
N VAL A 13 -2.03 7.43 -4.48
CA VAL A 13 -2.91 6.36 -4.99
C VAL A 13 -2.23 5.00 -4.86
N PHE A 14 -0.93 4.92 -5.16
CA PHE A 14 -0.17 3.67 -4.94
C PHE A 14 -0.12 3.31 -3.46
N PHE A 15 0.16 4.29 -2.59
CA PHE A 15 0.26 4.06 -1.15
C PHE A 15 -1.08 3.64 -0.53
N GLU A 16 -2.19 4.26 -0.97
CA GLU A 16 -3.55 3.85 -0.62
C GLU A 16 -3.82 2.40 -1.06
N LEU A 17 -3.50 2.05 -2.30
CA LEU A 17 -3.66 0.70 -2.85
C LEU A 17 -2.86 -0.34 -2.06
N LEU A 18 -1.57 -0.08 -1.83
CA LEU A 18 -0.68 -0.92 -1.05
C LEU A 18 -1.28 -1.21 0.33
N THR A 19 -1.71 -0.15 1.03
CA THR A 19 -2.32 -0.27 2.35
C THR A 19 -3.59 -1.10 2.28
N LYS A 20 -4.46 -0.87 1.29
CA LYS A 20 -5.71 -1.60 1.11
C LYS A 20 -5.49 -3.09 0.97
N LEU A 21 -4.50 -3.50 0.18
CA LEU A 21 -4.18 -4.90 -0.06
C LEU A 21 -3.59 -5.58 1.18
N ILE A 22 -2.77 -4.87 1.95
CA ILE A 22 -2.31 -5.34 3.27
C ILE A 22 -3.50 -5.56 4.21
N PHE A 23 -4.49 -4.67 4.21
CA PHE A 23 -5.70 -4.87 5.02
C PHE A 23 -6.60 -5.99 4.52
N CYS A 24 -6.70 -6.22 3.21
CA CYS A 24 -7.42 -7.36 2.63
C CYS A 24 -6.77 -8.73 2.96
N ALA A 25 -5.47 -8.76 3.28
CA ALA A 25 -4.82 -10.00 3.72
C ALA A 25 -5.37 -10.47 5.08
N GLY A 26 -6.31 -11.41 5.07
CA GLY A 26 -6.96 -11.94 6.28
C GLY A 26 -8.27 -11.27 6.68
N PHE A 27 -8.82 -10.40 5.83
CA PHE A 27 -10.18 -9.85 5.99
C PHE A 27 -10.92 -9.92 4.65
N SER A 28 -12.26 -9.98 4.67
CA SER A 28 -13.01 -9.90 3.42
C SER A 28 -12.87 -8.51 2.79
N LYS A 29 -12.71 -8.45 1.46
CA LYS A 29 -12.67 -7.18 0.71
C LYS A 29 -13.87 -6.28 1.05
N THR A 30 -15.06 -6.88 1.17
CA THR A 30 -16.29 -6.17 1.55
C THR A 30 -16.14 -5.43 2.88
N VAL A 31 -15.61 -6.08 3.92
CA VAL A 31 -15.40 -5.44 5.24
C VAL A 31 -14.38 -4.30 5.15
N VAL A 32 -13.29 -4.49 4.39
CA VAL A 32 -12.28 -3.45 4.19
C VAL A 32 -12.86 -2.25 3.44
N ASN A 33 -13.60 -2.50 2.35
CA ASN A 33 -14.23 -1.48 1.53
C ASN A 33 -15.24 -0.64 2.31
N HIS A 34 -16.09 -1.27 3.14
CA HIS A 34 -17.06 -0.54 3.98
C HIS A 34 -16.41 0.42 4.98
N ARG A 35 -15.16 0.18 5.36
CA ARG A 35 -14.40 0.99 6.31
C ARG A 35 -13.48 2.00 5.64
N TRP A 36 -13.36 1.96 4.31
CA TRP A 36 -12.27 2.64 3.59
C TRP A 36 -12.34 4.17 3.69
N SER A 37 -13.55 4.74 3.80
CA SER A 37 -13.72 6.17 4.08
C SER A 37 -13.11 6.59 5.42
N ALA A 38 -13.26 5.77 6.46
CA ALA A 38 -12.65 6.00 7.76
C ALA A 38 -11.12 5.86 7.70
N PHE A 39 -10.60 4.90 6.91
CA PHE A 39 -9.16 4.79 6.66
C PHE A 39 -8.59 6.05 6.01
N ARG A 40 -9.25 6.59 4.98
CA ARG A 40 -8.80 7.85 4.36
C ARG A 40 -8.75 8.99 5.37
N GLN A 41 -9.70 9.08 6.31
CA GLN A 41 -9.65 10.11 7.35
C GLN A 41 -8.52 9.87 8.35
N ALA A 42 -8.41 8.64 8.87
CA ALA A 42 -7.40 8.25 9.85
C ALA A 42 -5.95 8.37 9.37
N PHE A 43 -5.72 8.21 8.06
CA PHE A 43 -4.40 8.26 7.44
C PHE A 43 -4.21 9.50 6.56
N CYS A 44 -4.82 10.64 6.90
CA CYS A 44 -4.61 11.94 6.22
C CYS A 44 -4.73 11.85 4.69
N ALA A 45 -5.78 11.19 4.19
CA ALA A 45 -6.02 10.89 2.77
C ALA A 45 -4.84 10.20 2.07
N PHE A 46 -4.06 9.42 2.82
CA PHE A 46 -2.85 8.73 2.36
C PHE A 46 -1.77 9.67 1.82
N GLN A 47 -1.72 10.92 2.32
CA GLN A 47 -0.59 11.80 2.08
C GLN A 47 0.67 11.21 2.72
N ILE A 48 1.60 10.74 1.89
CA ILE A 48 2.81 10.04 2.33
C ILE A 48 3.60 10.88 3.33
N GLY A 49 3.75 12.18 3.03
CA GLY A 49 4.46 13.13 3.88
C GLY A 49 3.87 13.29 5.27
N GLU A 50 2.55 13.16 5.41
CA GLU A 50 1.86 13.20 6.71
C GLU A 50 2.03 11.86 7.45
N VAL A 51 1.66 10.76 6.79
CA VAL A 51 1.60 9.45 7.43
C VAL A 51 2.97 8.95 7.87
N MET A 52 4.04 9.30 7.15
CA MET A 52 5.41 8.91 7.53
C MET A 52 5.86 9.51 8.88
N THR A 53 5.24 10.62 9.31
CA THR A 53 5.54 11.30 10.58
C THR A 53 4.79 10.73 11.78
N PHE A 54 3.82 9.83 11.56
CA PHE A 54 3.04 9.26 12.65
C PHE A 54 3.98 8.56 13.65
N ASP A 55 3.89 9.01 14.91
CA ASP A 55 4.64 8.47 16.02
C ASP A 55 3.81 7.47 16.81
N GLU A 56 4.37 6.98 17.92
CA GLU A 56 3.70 6.00 18.78
C GLU A 56 2.40 6.55 19.37
N VAL A 57 2.35 7.83 19.73
CA VAL A 57 1.16 8.48 20.29
C VAL A 57 0.02 8.52 19.27
N VAL A 58 0.32 8.89 18.02
CA VAL A 58 -0.67 8.88 16.94
C VAL A 58 -1.14 7.45 16.68
N ILE A 59 -0.23 6.48 16.60
CA ILE A 59 -0.58 5.07 16.38
C ILE A 59 -1.48 4.53 17.50
N GLU A 60 -1.16 4.81 18.75
CA GLU A 60 -1.99 4.43 19.91
C GLU A 60 -3.36 5.09 19.87
N SER A 61 -3.45 6.37 19.47
CA SER A 61 -4.72 7.07 19.29
C SER A 61 -5.57 6.40 18.20
N LEU A 62 -4.99 6.06 17.06
CA LEU A 62 -5.69 5.31 15.99
C LEU A 62 -6.20 3.95 16.49
N LEU A 63 -5.39 3.24 17.26
CA LEU A 63 -5.74 1.92 17.78
C LEU A 63 -6.77 1.95 18.91
N SER A 64 -6.88 3.04 19.65
CA SER A 64 -7.80 3.16 20.78
C SER A 64 -9.11 3.86 20.41
N ARG A 65 -9.06 4.91 19.58
CA ARG A 65 -10.19 5.84 19.35
C ARG A 65 -10.90 5.66 18.01
N GLU A 66 -10.17 5.27 16.96
CA GLU A 66 -10.75 5.17 15.61
C GLU A 66 -11.51 3.85 15.40
N SER A 67 -12.77 3.82 15.83
CA SER A 67 -13.64 2.64 15.70
C SER A 67 -14.01 2.30 14.24
N GLY A 68 -13.89 3.28 13.35
CA GLY A 68 -14.15 3.13 11.91
C GLY A 68 -13.13 2.26 11.19
N ILE A 69 -11.87 2.25 11.63
CA ILE A 69 -10.82 1.43 11.02
C ILE A 69 -10.76 0.01 11.60
N ILE A 70 -10.00 -0.87 10.94
CA ILE A 70 -9.64 -2.17 11.50
C ILE A 70 -8.45 -1.95 12.44
N ARG A 71 -8.70 -2.03 13.75
CA ARG A 71 -7.72 -1.77 14.83
C ARG A 71 -6.71 -2.91 14.99
N ASN A 72 -5.93 -3.18 13.94
CA ASN A 72 -4.86 -4.17 13.94
C ASN A 72 -3.50 -3.45 14.06
N ALA A 73 -2.87 -3.55 15.24
CA ALA A 73 -1.63 -2.86 15.56
C ALA A 73 -0.51 -3.09 14.53
N ARG A 74 -0.28 -4.36 14.14
CA ARG A 74 0.76 -4.72 13.17
C ARG A 74 0.54 -4.08 11.81
N LYS A 75 -0.72 -4.01 11.34
CA LYS A 75 -1.04 -3.40 10.04
C LYS A 75 -0.98 -1.89 10.07
N VAL A 76 -1.45 -1.26 11.14
CA VAL A 76 -1.34 0.20 11.33
C VAL A 76 0.14 0.64 11.37
N GLN A 77 0.96 -0.06 12.15
CA GLN A 77 2.41 0.17 12.19
C GLN A 77 3.06 -0.05 10.82
N ALA A 78 2.68 -1.13 10.10
CA ALA A 78 3.19 -1.38 8.77
C ALA A 78 2.80 -0.28 7.77
N THR A 79 1.62 0.32 7.86
CA THR A 79 1.22 1.46 7.03
C THR A 79 2.16 2.65 7.21
N VAL A 80 2.53 2.99 8.46
CA VAL A 80 3.47 4.09 8.76
C VAL A 80 4.88 3.77 8.24
N VAL A 81 5.36 2.54 8.44
CA VAL A 81 6.65 2.08 7.89
C VAL A 81 6.64 2.16 6.36
N ASN A 82 5.56 1.71 5.72
CA ASN A 82 5.43 1.76 4.27
C ASN A 82 5.33 3.18 3.73
N ALA A 83 4.78 4.14 4.47
CA ALA A 83 4.84 5.55 4.07
C ALA A 83 6.29 6.05 3.99
N ARG A 84 7.14 5.69 4.96
CA ARG A 84 8.57 6.02 4.94
C ARG A 84 9.28 5.38 3.75
N ILE A 85 9.01 4.10 3.50
CA ILE A 85 9.56 3.37 2.34
C ILE A 85 9.10 4.01 1.02
N CYS A 86 7.82 4.36 0.89
CA CYS A 86 7.31 5.06 -0.28
C CYS A 86 8.03 6.40 -0.49
N SER A 87 8.23 7.18 0.57
CA SER A 87 9.00 8.44 0.50
C SER A 87 10.43 8.21 -0.01
N GLU A 88 11.12 7.19 0.50
CA GLU A 88 12.47 6.81 0.04
C GLU A 88 12.48 6.37 -1.43
N LEU A 89 11.48 5.60 -1.87
CA LEU A 89 11.35 5.18 -3.27
C LEU A 89 11.07 6.36 -4.20
N VAL A 90 10.26 7.33 -3.79
CA VAL A 90 10.03 8.57 -4.56
C VAL A 90 11.36 9.33 -4.72
N LEU A 91 12.18 9.43 -3.68
CA LEU A 91 13.51 10.04 -3.78
C LEU A 91 14.46 9.28 -4.72
N GLN A 92 14.39 7.95 -4.74
CA GLN A 92 15.27 7.10 -5.55
C GLN A 92 14.86 7.02 -7.02
N TYR A 93 13.57 6.91 -7.31
CA TYR A 93 13.03 6.66 -8.66
C TYR A 93 12.45 7.91 -9.32
N GLY A 94 12.16 8.96 -8.54
CA GLY A 94 11.44 10.17 -8.96
C GLY A 94 9.94 10.11 -8.71
N SER A 95 9.35 8.91 -8.71
CA SER A 95 7.93 8.66 -8.38
C SER A 95 7.70 7.17 -8.12
N LEU A 96 6.59 6.83 -7.45
CA LEU A 96 6.14 5.45 -7.29
C LEU A 96 5.67 4.86 -8.62
N GLN A 97 5.20 5.68 -9.57
CA GLN A 97 4.96 5.25 -10.94
C GLN A 97 6.22 4.70 -11.59
N GLN A 98 7.34 5.41 -11.50
CA GLN A 98 8.62 4.95 -12.08
C GLN A 98 9.15 3.71 -11.35
N PHE A 99 8.94 3.60 -10.04
CA PHE A 99 9.19 2.37 -9.31
C PHE A 99 8.33 1.20 -9.83
N VAL A 100 7.03 1.43 -10.05
CA VAL A 100 6.12 0.42 -10.62
C VAL A 100 6.56 0.00 -12.02
N ASP A 101 6.97 0.94 -12.87
CA ASP A 101 7.48 0.65 -14.22
C ASP A 101 8.72 -0.24 -14.15
N ALA A 102 9.65 0.08 -13.23
CA ALA A 102 10.84 -0.73 -13.01
C ALA A 102 10.49 -2.15 -12.51
N VAL A 103 9.58 -2.28 -11.55
CA VAL A 103 9.12 -3.58 -11.03
C VAL A 103 8.40 -4.39 -12.11
N CYS A 104 7.54 -3.76 -12.90
CA CYS A 104 6.76 -4.43 -13.95
C CYS A 104 7.60 -4.79 -15.18
N SER A 105 8.81 -4.22 -15.33
CA SER A 105 9.78 -4.65 -16.34
C SER A 105 10.43 -6.01 -16.02
N LEU A 106 10.29 -6.49 -14.79
CA LEU A 106 10.82 -7.78 -14.35
C LEU A 106 9.85 -8.92 -14.68
N GLU A 107 10.38 -10.14 -14.74
CA GLU A 107 9.57 -11.36 -14.74
C GLU A 107 8.71 -11.44 -13.47
N ALA A 108 7.50 -12.00 -13.60
CA ALA A 108 6.48 -11.93 -12.54
C ALA A 108 6.96 -12.45 -11.17
N ALA A 109 7.75 -13.52 -11.15
CA ALA A 109 8.32 -14.07 -9.91
C ALA A 109 9.34 -13.12 -9.25
N ALA A 110 10.17 -12.47 -10.07
CA ALA A 110 11.17 -11.50 -9.59
C ALA A 110 10.50 -10.22 -9.11
N GLY A 111 9.51 -9.70 -9.84
CA GLY A 111 8.73 -8.53 -9.44
C GLY A 111 7.94 -8.75 -8.15
N GLN A 112 7.26 -9.90 -8.01
CA GLN A 112 6.60 -10.27 -6.76
C GLN A 112 7.59 -10.40 -5.59
N THR A 113 8.77 -10.97 -5.83
CA THR A 113 9.83 -11.04 -4.82
C THR A 113 10.32 -9.67 -4.40
N MET A 114 10.47 -8.74 -5.35
CA MET A 114 10.86 -7.36 -5.08
C MET A 114 9.83 -6.68 -4.17
N LEU A 115 8.54 -6.73 -4.53
CA LEU A 115 7.46 -6.17 -3.72
C LEU A 115 7.45 -6.69 -2.27
N ARG A 116 7.69 -7.99 -2.07
CA ARG A 116 7.76 -8.60 -0.73
C ARG A 116 8.94 -8.11 0.10
N LYS A 117 10.08 -7.87 -0.54
CA LYS A 117 11.30 -7.41 0.13
C LYS A 117 11.26 -5.92 0.40
N THR A 118 10.58 -5.16 -0.45
CA THR A 118 10.48 -3.72 -0.34
C THR A 118 9.51 -3.29 0.76
N PHE A 119 8.30 -3.85 0.81
CA PHE A 119 7.25 -3.34 1.70
C PHE A 119 7.03 -4.20 2.95
N ALA A 120 6.82 -3.53 4.07
CA ALA A 120 6.45 -4.15 5.33
C ALA A 120 5.09 -4.84 5.22
N LEU A 121 5.01 -6.03 5.80
CA LEU A 121 3.80 -6.85 5.88
C LEU A 121 3.19 -7.25 4.53
N VAL A 122 4.04 -7.36 3.50
CA VAL A 122 3.71 -7.90 2.19
C VAL A 122 4.20 -9.35 2.08
N GLY A 123 3.29 -10.30 2.35
CA GLY A 123 3.52 -11.73 2.12
C GLY A 123 3.31 -12.15 0.67
N GLU A 124 3.49 -13.43 0.38
CA GLU A 124 3.35 -14.02 -0.96
C GLU A 124 2.00 -13.69 -1.62
N SER A 125 0.90 -13.89 -0.90
CA SER A 125 -0.46 -13.62 -1.41
C SER A 125 -0.72 -12.13 -1.65
N THR A 126 -0.22 -11.26 -0.76
CA THR A 126 -0.35 -9.81 -0.90
C THR A 126 0.47 -9.31 -2.08
N ALA A 127 1.71 -9.76 -2.24
CA ALA A 127 2.56 -9.39 -3.38
C ALA A 127 1.97 -9.81 -4.71
N ARG A 128 1.39 -11.02 -4.78
CA ARG A 128 0.66 -11.47 -5.96
C ARG A 128 -0.56 -10.60 -6.27
N SER A 129 -1.25 -10.14 -5.23
CA SER A 129 -2.40 -9.25 -5.39
C SER A 129 -1.97 -7.88 -5.90
N ILE A 130 -0.92 -7.29 -5.32
CA ILE A 130 -0.32 -6.04 -5.80
C ILE A 130 0.11 -6.19 -7.26
N TRP A 131 0.86 -7.25 -7.58
CA TRP A 131 1.31 -7.51 -8.95
C TRP A 131 0.16 -7.50 -9.95
N ARG A 132 -0.94 -8.20 -9.66
CA ARG A 132 -2.13 -8.23 -10.52
C ARG A 132 -2.77 -6.85 -10.71
N GLU A 133 -2.90 -6.06 -9.64
CA GLU A 133 -3.39 -4.68 -9.73
C GLU A 133 -2.48 -3.82 -10.62
N LEU A 134 -1.15 -3.99 -10.51
CA LEU A 134 -0.19 -3.22 -11.29
C LEU A 134 -0.22 -3.54 -12.80
N GLN A 135 -0.66 -4.74 -13.16
CA GLN A 135 -0.86 -5.17 -14.55
C GLN A 135 -2.26 -4.81 -15.10
N GLY A 136 -3.14 -4.23 -14.27
CA GLY A 136 -4.53 -3.96 -14.64
C GLY A 136 -5.43 -5.20 -14.66
N ASP A 137 -4.99 -6.33 -14.07
CA ASP A 137 -5.73 -7.59 -14.05
C ASP A 137 -6.83 -7.63 -12.98
N LEU A 138 -6.87 -6.63 -12.09
CA LEU A 138 -7.78 -6.60 -10.96
C LEU A 138 -8.48 -5.24 -10.91
N LEU A 139 -9.83 -5.28 -10.90
CA LEU A 139 -10.69 -4.11 -10.68
C LEU A 139 -11.11 -4.15 -9.21
N LEU A 140 -10.48 -3.32 -8.37
CA LEU A 140 -10.86 -3.16 -6.96
C LEU A 140 -12.20 -2.47 -6.75
#